data_AF-A0A1R0L9Y3-F1
#
_entry.id   AF-A0A1R0L9Y3-F1
#
_cell.length_a   1.000
_cell.length_b   1.000
_cell.length_c   1.000
_cell.angle_alpha   90.00
_cell.angle_beta   90.00
_cell.angle_gamma   90.00
#
_symmetry.space_group_name_H-M   'P 1'
#
loop_
_entity.id
_entity.type
_entity.pdbx_description
1 polymer ?
#
loop_
_entity_poly.entity_id
_entity_poly.type
_entity_poly.pdbx_seq_one_letter_code
_entity_poly.pdbx_strand_id
1 'polypeptide(L)'
;MHLRLAETPHRRSRLRRLGRFLAGGVAATLLTALFTATPAQAADGQITGLAGRCVDVAGADSANGTAVQLYDCNGTNAQIWSNPGDGTLRALGKCLDVVDRGTADGAAVQLWDCGGGANQQWVVTAAHDIVNPQANKCLDVRDNNSANGTRLQIWTCSGGANQKWNAPADGGSGTPSRFVVSEAQFNQMFPNRNSFYTYSGLVQALGAYPGFANTGRDTVKKQEAAAFLANVSHETGGLVYVVEQNTANYPTYCDWSQPYGCPAGQAAYYGRGPLQLSWNFNYKAAGDALGIDLLNNPWQVENDPAVAWKTGLWYWNTQSGPGTMTPHDAMVNQAGFGQTIRSINGSLECDGKNPAQVQSRVDAYQRFTQILGVPPGSNLYC
;
A
#
# COMPACT_ATOMS: atom_id res chain seq x y z
N MET A 1 -64.32 66.65 -17.79
CA MET A 1 -64.84 66.42 -19.15
C MET A 1 -65.03 64.91 -19.31
N HIS A 2 -66.30 64.47 -19.25
CA HIS A 2 -66.89 63.13 -19.54
C HIS A 2 -66.27 61.86 -18.90
N LEU A 3 -67.00 60.88 -18.36
CA LEU A 3 -68.43 60.66 -18.08
C LEU A 3 -68.53 59.49 -17.07
N ARG A 4 -69.64 59.42 -16.33
CA ARG A 4 -70.02 58.39 -15.33
C ARG A 4 -70.28 57.00 -15.94
N LEU A 5 -70.30 55.98 -15.06
CA LEU A 5 -71.25 54.84 -14.88
C LEU A 5 -70.49 53.55 -14.55
N ALA A 6 -71.02 52.51 -13.91
CA ALA A 6 -71.97 52.29 -12.81
C ALA A 6 -71.95 50.77 -12.54
N GLU A 7 -72.27 50.42 -11.30
CA GLU A 7 -72.52 49.12 -10.66
C GLU A 7 -73.08 47.92 -11.47
N THR A 8 -72.51 46.73 -11.21
CA THR A 8 -73.14 45.38 -10.95
C THR A 8 -74.07 44.74 -12.01
N PRO A 9 -74.65 43.53 -11.79
CA PRO A 9 -74.12 42.19 -11.49
C PRO A 9 -74.66 41.12 -12.49
N HIS A 10 -74.21 39.85 -12.46
CA HIS A 10 -75.13 38.68 -12.55
C HIS A 10 -74.47 37.29 -12.50
N ARG A 11 -75.29 36.38 -11.95
CA ARG A 11 -75.21 34.95 -11.64
C ARG A 11 -74.96 33.98 -12.82
N ARG A 12 -74.33 32.84 -12.46
CA ARG A 12 -74.64 31.40 -12.79
C ARG A 12 -74.65 31.04 -14.31
N SER A 13 -74.01 29.99 -14.84
CA SER A 13 -73.75 28.62 -14.33
C SER A 13 -72.95 27.77 -15.35
N ARG A 14 -72.46 26.61 -14.88
CA ARG A 14 -72.18 25.31 -15.55
C ARG A 14 -70.84 25.04 -16.25
N LEU A 15 -70.09 24.15 -15.58
CA LEU A 15 -69.27 23.01 -16.04
C LEU A 15 -68.51 23.10 -17.38
N ARG A 16 -67.18 22.93 -17.31
CA ARG A 16 -66.43 21.84 -17.99
C ARG A 16 -64.96 21.76 -17.51
N ARG A 17 -64.61 20.58 -16.98
CA ARG A 17 -63.32 19.84 -17.03
C ARG A 17 -62.06 20.57 -17.56
N LEU A 18 -60.95 20.56 -16.80
CA LEU A 18 -59.74 19.68 -16.94
C LEU A 18 -58.50 20.32 -16.26
N GLY A 19 -57.66 19.50 -15.60
CA GLY A 19 -56.22 19.77 -15.32
C GLY A 19 -55.90 20.34 -13.92
N ARG A 20 -55.51 19.53 -12.93
CA ARG A 20 -54.17 18.99 -12.59
C ARG A 20 -53.26 19.92 -11.77
N PHE A 21 -52.85 19.37 -10.62
CA PHE A 21 -51.65 19.62 -9.80
C PHE A 21 -51.57 20.87 -8.91
N LEU A 22 -51.78 20.65 -7.61
CA LEU A 22 -51.04 21.34 -6.55
C LEU A 22 -50.36 20.27 -5.69
N ALA A 23 -49.03 20.32 -5.68
CA ALA A 23 -48.16 19.48 -4.88
C ALA A 23 -48.25 19.90 -3.41
N GLY A 24 -48.75 19.00 -2.55
CA GLY A 24 -48.58 19.11 -1.11
C GLY A 24 -47.21 18.54 -0.75
N GLY A 25 -46.28 19.41 -0.32
CA GLY A 25 -44.97 19.02 0.16
C GLY A 25 -45.08 18.29 1.50
N VAL A 26 -44.63 17.03 1.53
CA VAL A 26 -44.34 16.32 2.78
C VAL A 26 -42.87 16.59 3.10
N ALA A 27 -42.62 17.39 4.14
CA ALA A 27 -41.28 17.59 4.67
C ALA A 27 -40.82 16.32 5.40
N ALA A 28 -39.97 15.53 4.76
CA ALA A 28 -39.28 14.42 5.40
C ALA A 28 -38.11 14.98 6.24
N THR A 29 -38.28 15.01 7.55
CA THR A 29 -37.18 15.25 8.50
C THR A 29 -36.24 14.05 8.48
N LEU A 30 -35.09 14.17 7.82
CA LEU A 30 -33.98 13.22 7.94
C LEU A 30 -33.40 13.32 9.36
N LEU A 31 -33.63 12.31 10.20
CA LEU A 31 -32.79 12.06 11.37
C LEU A 31 -31.41 11.59 10.86
N THR A 32 -30.42 12.46 10.94
CA THR A 32 -29.00 12.08 10.80
C THR A 32 -28.57 11.41 12.09
N ALA A 33 -28.57 10.09 12.13
CA ALA A 33 -27.88 9.35 13.18
C ALA A 33 -26.37 9.59 13.00
N LEU A 34 -25.79 10.41 13.88
CA LEU A 34 -24.34 10.52 14.02
C LEU A 34 -23.84 9.21 14.64
N PHE A 35 -23.43 8.26 13.79
CA PHE A 35 -22.58 7.17 14.22
C PHE A 35 -21.20 7.77 14.50
N THR A 36 -20.90 8.02 15.77
CA THR A 36 -19.49 8.13 16.20
C THR A 36 -18.90 6.74 16.03
N ALA A 37 -18.26 6.48 14.89
CA ALA A 37 -17.37 5.34 14.76
C ALA A 37 -16.24 5.55 15.78
N THR A 38 -16.29 4.84 16.90
CA THR A 38 -15.10 4.64 17.72
C THR A 38 -14.05 4.03 16.81
N PRO A 39 -12.85 4.61 16.67
CA PRO A 39 -11.77 3.93 15.95
C PRO A 39 -11.61 2.55 16.58
N ALA A 40 -11.68 1.49 15.79
CA ALA A 40 -11.50 0.16 16.33
C ALA A 40 -10.04 0.08 16.79
N GLN A 41 -9.90 -0.06 18.10
CA GLN A 41 -8.61 -0.13 18.76
C GLN A 41 -7.88 -1.39 18.29
N ALA A 42 -6.56 -1.30 18.25
CA ALA A 42 -5.72 -2.45 17.98
C ALA A 42 -6.17 -3.66 18.80
N ALA A 43 -6.33 -4.83 18.16
CA ALA A 43 -6.59 -6.03 18.91
C ALA A 43 -5.28 -6.40 19.64
N ASP A 44 -5.12 -5.89 20.85
CA ASP A 44 -4.11 -6.38 21.77
C ASP A 44 -4.47 -7.82 22.15
N GLY A 45 -3.48 -8.70 22.19
CA GLY A 45 -3.75 -10.10 22.52
C GLY A 45 -2.51 -10.94 22.68
N GLN A 46 -2.72 -12.19 23.09
CA GLN A 46 -1.64 -13.15 23.21
C GLN A 46 -1.12 -13.59 21.84
N ILE A 47 0.19 -13.69 21.71
CA ILE A 47 0.81 -14.44 20.60
C ILE A 47 1.04 -15.86 21.11
N THR A 48 0.31 -16.84 20.58
CA THR A 48 0.44 -18.26 20.98
C THR A 48 1.17 -19.06 19.93
N GLY A 49 1.95 -20.06 20.33
CA GLY A 49 2.73 -20.89 19.40
C GLY A 49 2.88 -22.32 19.89
N LEU A 50 4.11 -22.83 19.85
CA LEU A 50 4.45 -24.21 20.19
C LEU A 50 3.79 -24.66 21.51
N ALA A 51 3.12 -25.81 21.47
CA ALA A 51 2.39 -26.39 22.61
C ALA A 51 1.31 -25.47 23.22
N GLY A 52 0.80 -24.50 22.46
CA GLY A 52 -0.23 -23.56 22.92
C GLY A 52 0.29 -22.51 23.92
N ARG A 53 1.62 -22.35 24.03
CA ARG A 53 2.25 -21.39 24.94
C ARG A 53 2.39 -20.01 24.32
N CYS A 54 2.55 -19.02 25.19
CA CYS A 54 2.56 -17.61 24.85
C CYS A 54 3.99 -17.08 24.66
N VAL A 55 4.14 -16.11 23.75
CA VAL A 55 5.28 -15.19 23.73
C VAL A 55 5.19 -14.29 24.96
N ASP A 56 6.20 -14.35 25.81
CA ASP A 56 6.20 -13.80 27.17
C ASP A 56 7.42 -12.92 27.40
N VAL A 57 7.21 -11.75 28.00
CA VAL A 57 8.30 -10.92 28.54
C VAL A 57 8.70 -11.47 29.90
N ALA A 58 9.93 -11.97 30.01
CA ALA A 58 10.39 -12.68 31.20
C ALA A 58 10.23 -11.85 32.47
N GLY A 59 9.53 -12.42 33.47
CA GLY A 59 9.30 -11.78 34.75
C GLY A 59 8.42 -10.53 34.70
N ALA A 60 7.75 -10.27 33.57
CA ALA A 60 7.06 -9.00 33.30
C ALA A 60 7.96 -7.75 33.43
N ASP A 61 9.28 -7.93 33.26
CA ASP A 61 10.24 -6.85 33.40
C ASP A 61 10.25 -5.96 32.16
N SER A 62 9.82 -4.71 32.33
CA SER A 62 9.81 -3.72 31.25
C SER A 62 11.18 -3.11 30.94
N ALA A 63 12.29 -3.54 31.54
CA ALA A 63 13.61 -3.04 31.21
C ALA A 63 14.03 -3.36 29.75
N ASN A 64 14.86 -2.49 29.15
CA ASN A 64 15.50 -2.82 27.88
C ASN A 64 16.45 -4.00 28.07
N GLY A 65 16.39 -4.95 27.16
CA GLY A 65 17.18 -6.18 27.22
C GLY A 65 16.47 -7.35 27.91
N THR A 66 15.25 -7.14 28.43
CA THR A 66 14.48 -8.24 29.01
C THR A 66 14.26 -9.33 27.97
N ALA A 67 14.52 -10.57 28.38
CA ALA A 67 14.32 -11.74 27.55
C ALA A 67 12.86 -11.91 27.14
N VAL A 68 12.62 -12.12 25.85
CA VAL A 68 11.35 -12.69 25.35
C VAL A 68 11.48 -14.22 25.28
N GLN A 69 10.50 -14.93 25.83
CA GLN A 69 10.53 -16.37 26.05
C GLN A 69 9.19 -17.02 25.69
N LEU A 70 9.19 -18.35 25.61
CA LEU A 70 7.97 -19.15 25.59
C LEU A 70 7.54 -19.45 27.04
N TYR A 71 6.28 -19.20 27.38
CA TYR A 71 5.75 -19.46 28.72
C TYR A 71 4.27 -19.86 28.67
N ASP A 72 3.80 -20.61 29.66
CA ASP A 72 2.37 -20.91 29.80
C ASP A 72 1.55 -19.62 29.82
N CYS A 73 0.44 -19.62 29.08
CA CYS A 73 -0.43 -18.46 28.99
C CYS A 73 -1.09 -18.18 30.35
N ASN A 74 -0.79 -17.01 30.93
CA ASN A 74 -1.17 -16.61 32.29
C ASN A 74 -1.99 -15.30 32.33
N GLY A 75 -2.25 -14.68 31.17
CA GLY A 75 -3.12 -13.52 31.03
C GLY A 75 -2.55 -12.20 31.58
N THR A 76 -1.27 -12.17 31.99
CA THR A 76 -0.60 -10.94 32.42
C THR A 76 -0.25 -10.05 31.23
N ASN A 77 -0.06 -8.75 31.47
CA ASN A 77 0.37 -7.79 30.44
C ASN A 77 1.71 -8.14 29.77
N ALA A 78 2.53 -9.00 30.40
CA ALA A 78 3.77 -9.51 29.83
C ALA A 78 3.55 -10.42 28.61
N GLN A 79 2.32 -10.90 28.41
CA GLN A 79 1.92 -11.76 27.30
C GLN A 79 0.92 -11.09 26.36
N ILE A 80 0.54 -9.84 26.63
CA ILE A 80 -0.36 -9.07 25.78
C ILE A 80 0.49 -8.25 24.84
N TRP A 81 0.43 -8.62 23.57
CA TRP A 81 1.13 -7.96 22.49
C TRP A 81 0.17 -7.16 21.63
N SER A 82 0.57 -5.97 21.24
CA SER A 82 -0.08 -5.20 20.19
C SER A 82 0.68 -5.34 18.89
N ASN A 83 -0.07 -5.35 17.79
CA ASN A 83 0.46 -5.32 16.44
C ASN A 83 -0.08 -4.06 15.76
N PRO A 84 0.43 -2.85 15.99
CA PRO A 84 -0.20 -1.61 15.51
C PRO A 84 -0.25 -1.46 13.97
N GLY A 85 0.32 -2.38 13.19
CA GLY A 85 0.33 -2.33 11.72
C GLY A 85 1.48 -1.51 11.12
N ASP A 86 2.40 -0.99 11.94
CA ASP A 86 3.61 -0.28 11.50
C ASP A 86 4.86 -1.18 11.41
N GLY A 87 4.64 -2.51 11.38
CA GLY A 87 5.70 -3.51 11.34
C GLY A 87 6.29 -3.85 12.70
N THR A 88 5.89 -3.20 13.79
CA THR A 88 6.35 -3.59 15.15
C THR A 88 5.37 -4.54 15.85
N LEU A 89 5.88 -5.38 16.75
CA LEU A 89 5.09 -6.09 17.76
C LEU A 89 5.48 -5.53 19.12
N ARG A 90 4.50 -5.15 19.97
CA ARG A 90 4.79 -4.41 21.21
C ARG A 90 4.17 -5.05 22.44
N ALA A 91 4.93 -5.10 23.53
CA ALA A 91 4.43 -5.46 24.86
C ALA A 91 5.00 -4.48 25.88
N LEU A 92 4.25 -4.19 26.93
CA LEU A 92 4.68 -3.29 28.02
C LEU A 92 5.21 -1.92 27.52
N GLY A 93 4.67 -1.41 26.41
CA GLY A 93 5.08 -0.14 25.79
C GLY A 93 6.39 -0.18 25.00
N LYS A 94 6.95 -1.37 24.76
CA LYS A 94 8.24 -1.59 24.07
C LYS A 94 8.09 -2.58 22.93
N CYS A 95 9.09 -2.67 22.07
CA CYS A 95 9.08 -3.45 20.84
C CYS A 95 9.78 -4.81 21.02
N LEU A 96 9.29 -5.83 20.30
CA LEU A 96 10.01 -7.07 20.04
C LEU A 96 11.23 -6.76 19.17
N ASP A 97 12.42 -7.08 19.67
CA ASP A 97 13.68 -6.61 19.14
C ASP A 97 14.65 -7.78 18.96
N VAL A 98 15.32 -7.88 17.81
CA VAL A 98 16.46 -8.78 17.65
C VAL A 98 17.71 -8.13 18.25
N VAL A 99 18.31 -8.82 19.23
CA VAL A 99 19.49 -8.35 19.98
C VAL A 99 20.60 -7.94 19.03
N ASP A 100 21.19 -6.77 19.27
CA ASP A 100 22.31 -6.20 18.52
C ASP A 100 22.13 -6.15 16.99
N ARG A 101 20.87 -6.15 16.51
CA ARG A 101 20.54 -6.23 15.08
C ARG A 101 21.13 -7.48 14.40
N GLY A 102 21.28 -8.56 15.16
CA GLY A 102 21.83 -9.81 14.66
C GLY A 102 20.99 -10.39 13.52
N THR A 103 21.67 -10.98 12.53
CA THR A 103 21.03 -11.63 11.36
C THR A 103 21.30 -13.13 11.28
N ALA A 104 22.16 -13.66 12.16
CA ALA A 104 22.53 -15.05 12.18
C ALA A 104 21.42 -15.91 12.81
N ASP A 105 21.40 -17.20 12.43
CA ASP A 105 20.58 -18.19 13.13
C ASP A 105 20.97 -18.26 14.60
N GLY A 106 19.96 -18.21 15.47
CA GLY A 106 20.14 -18.23 16.92
C GLY A 106 20.34 -16.86 17.56
N ALA A 107 20.29 -15.76 16.80
CA ALA A 107 20.25 -14.43 17.39
C ALA A 107 18.98 -14.30 18.25
N ALA A 108 19.16 -13.97 19.53
CA ALA A 108 18.06 -13.92 20.49
C ALA A 108 17.17 -12.70 20.25
N VAL A 109 15.92 -12.79 20.71
CA VAL A 109 15.03 -11.62 20.79
C VAL A 109 14.88 -11.11 22.23
N GLN A 110 14.57 -9.84 22.36
CA GLN A 110 14.44 -9.11 23.61
C GLN A 110 13.32 -8.07 23.52
N LEU A 111 12.99 -7.48 24.66
CA LEU A 111 12.17 -6.28 24.74
C LEU A 111 13.09 -5.05 24.71
N TRP A 112 12.78 -4.07 23.85
CA TRP A 112 13.56 -2.83 23.75
C TRP A 112 12.69 -1.63 23.40
N ASP A 113 13.14 -0.43 23.74
CA ASP A 113 12.49 0.80 23.28
C ASP A 113 12.28 0.81 21.77
N CYS A 114 11.09 1.23 21.33
CA CYS A 114 10.77 1.32 19.92
C CYS A 114 11.57 2.45 19.27
N GLY A 115 12.60 2.09 18.50
CA GLY A 115 13.49 3.03 17.81
C GLY A 115 13.35 3.01 16.29
N GLY A 116 12.42 2.21 15.75
CA GLY A 116 12.16 2.09 14.30
C GLY A 116 13.26 1.35 13.53
N GLY A 117 14.20 0.71 14.23
CA GLY A 117 15.26 -0.09 13.60
C GLY A 117 14.70 -1.32 12.89
N ALA A 118 15.35 -1.75 11.81
CA ALA A 118 14.94 -2.92 11.03
C ALA A 118 14.94 -4.25 11.84
N ASN A 119 15.69 -4.30 12.94
CA ASN A 119 15.70 -5.41 13.90
C ASN A 119 14.43 -5.46 14.79
N GLN A 120 13.58 -4.44 14.73
CA GLN A 120 12.29 -4.37 15.42
C GLN A 120 11.11 -4.51 14.45
N GLN A 121 11.39 -4.77 13.17
CA GLN A 121 10.40 -4.92 12.12
C GLN A 121 10.07 -6.39 11.92
N TRP A 122 8.78 -6.69 11.85
CA TRP A 122 8.22 -8.04 11.82
C TRP A 122 7.04 -8.08 10.85
N VAL A 123 6.88 -9.22 10.18
CA VAL A 123 5.75 -9.52 9.31
C VAL A 123 5.09 -10.78 9.81
N VAL A 124 3.82 -10.66 10.22
CA VAL A 124 2.97 -11.82 10.50
C VAL A 124 2.39 -12.31 9.18
N THR A 125 2.75 -13.52 8.74
CA THR A 125 2.32 -14.07 7.45
C THR A 125 1.01 -14.86 7.60
N ALA A 126 0.30 -15.08 6.50
CA ALA A 126 -0.87 -15.97 6.46
C ALA A 126 -0.52 -17.44 6.77
N ALA A 127 0.76 -17.81 6.64
CA ALA A 127 1.28 -19.12 7.03
C ALA A 127 1.62 -19.18 8.53
N HIS A 128 1.22 -18.17 9.32
CA HIS A 128 1.49 -18.04 10.75
C HIS A 128 2.97 -17.91 11.11
N ASP A 129 3.81 -17.43 10.19
CA ASP A 129 5.19 -17.06 10.52
C ASP A 129 5.23 -15.62 11.06
N ILE A 130 6.14 -15.34 11.99
CA ILE A 130 6.51 -13.97 12.37
C ILE A 130 7.93 -13.75 11.86
N VAL A 131 8.08 -13.01 10.77
CA VAL A 131 9.34 -12.91 10.02
C VAL A 131 10.00 -11.56 10.29
N ASN A 132 11.28 -11.55 10.67
CA ASN A 132 12.08 -10.33 10.60
C ASN A 132 12.58 -10.16 9.15
N PRO A 133 12.15 -9.12 8.41
CA PRO A 133 12.48 -8.96 6.99
C PRO A 133 13.97 -8.69 6.75
N GLN A 134 14.63 -8.01 7.69
CA GLN A 134 16.03 -7.62 7.57
C GLN A 134 16.97 -8.84 7.62
N ALA A 135 16.67 -9.79 8.50
CA ALA A 135 17.40 -11.05 8.59
C ALA A 135 16.87 -12.13 7.63
N ASN A 136 15.66 -11.96 7.08
CA ASN A 136 14.90 -12.98 6.35
C ASN A 136 14.76 -14.29 7.17
N LYS A 137 14.40 -14.15 8.44
CA LYS A 137 14.32 -15.25 9.43
C LYS A 137 13.06 -15.15 10.27
N CYS A 138 12.61 -16.29 10.76
CA CYS A 138 11.38 -16.45 11.52
C CYS A 138 11.65 -16.39 13.03
N LEU A 139 10.73 -15.81 13.79
CA LEU A 139 10.67 -15.96 15.25
C LEU A 139 10.51 -17.45 15.56
N ASP A 140 11.40 -17.94 16.40
CA ASP A 140 11.67 -19.36 16.60
C ASP A 140 11.74 -19.68 18.09
N VAL A 141 11.05 -20.75 18.49
CA VAL A 141 11.28 -21.38 19.79
C VAL A 141 12.55 -22.20 19.69
N ARG A 142 13.57 -21.78 20.44
CA ARG A 142 14.89 -22.40 20.40
C ARG A 142 14.82 -23.90 20.68
N ASP A 143 15.51 -24.64 19.81
CA ASP A 143 15.65 -26.11 19.88
C ASP A 143 14.29 -26.86 19.87
N ASN A 144 13.21 -26.22 19.40
CA ASN A 144 11.83 -26.74 19.47
C ASN A 144 11.43 -27.17 20.90
N ASN A 145 12.00 -26.50 21.91
CA ASN A 145 11.78 -26.83 23.31
C ASN A 145 10.54 -26.11 23.84
N SER A 146 9.51 -26.88 24.21
CA SER A 146 8.27 -26.32 24.71
C SER A 146 8.30 -25.92 26.19
N ALA A 147 9.40 -26.10 26.92
CA ALA A 147 9.47 -25.76 28.34
C ALA A 147 9.30 -24.25 28.61
N ASN A 148 8.66 -23.91 29.73
CA ASN A 148 8.58 -22.54 30.21
C ASN A 148 9.97 -21.93 30.38
N GLY A 149 10.13 -20.69 29.93
CA GLY A 149 11.39 -19.97 29.96
C GLY A 149 12.32 -20.25 28.78
N THR A 150 11.88 -21.06 27.80
CA THR A 150 12.67 -21.27 26.58
C THR A 150 12.81 -19.94 25.84
N ARG A 151 14.05 -19.52 25.56
CA ARG A 151 14.32 -18.26 24.85
C ARG A 151 13.82 -18.33 23.42
N LEU A 152 13.20 -17.24 22.98
CA LEU A 152 12.92 -17.06 21.56
C LEU A 152 14.15 -16.46 20.85
N GLN A 153 14.28 -16.81 19.58
CA GLN A 153 15.36 -16.38 18.70
C GLN A 153 14.83 -16.14 17.29
N ILE A 154 15.68 -15.71 16.38
CA ILE A 154 15.42 -15.81 14.95
C ILE A 154 16.16 -17.01 14.36
N TRP A 155 15.50 -17.71 13.43
CA TRP A 155 16.10 -18.82 12.70
C TRP A 155 15.59 -18.86 11.26
N THR A 156 16.36 -19.47 10.36
CA THR A 156 15.96 -19.76 8.99
C THR A 156 14.55 -20.37 8.98
N CYS A 157 13.64 -19.74 8.22
CA CYS A 157 12.26 -20.17 8.15
C CYS A 157 12.18 -21.58 7.53
N SER A 158 11.74 -22.54 8.35
CA SER A 158 11.67 -23.97 8.02
C SER A 158 10.23 -24.47 7.86
N GLY A 159 9.25 -23.68 8.34
CA GLY A 159 7.86 -24.09 8.43
C GLY A 159 7.55 -25.03 9.61
N GLY A 160 8.54 -25.31 10.46
CA GLY A 160 8.37 -26.12 11.68
C GLY A 160 7.40 -25.51 12.69
N ALA A 161 6.78 -26.35 13.51
CA ALA A 161 5.78 -25.92 14.50
C ALA A 161 6.31 -24.90 15.53
N ASN A 162 7.62 -24.90 15.79
CA ASN A 162 8.31 -23.93 16.65
C ASN A 162 8.42 -22.52 16.05
N GLN A 163 8.01 -22.33 14.79
CA GLN A 163 8.00 -21.04 14.08
C GLN A 163 6.59 -20.59 13.71
N LYS A 164 5.56 -21.30 14.20
CA LYS A 164 4.16 -21.02 13.90
C LYS A 164 3.48 -20.33 15.08
N TRP A 165 2.87 -19.20 14.79
CA TRP A 165 2.32 -18.28 15.79
C TRP A 165 0.92 -17.79 15.41
N ASN A 166 0.00 -17.87 16.36
CA ASN A 166 -1.27 -17.14 16.32
C ASN A 166 -1.04 -15.81 17.01
N ALA A 167 -0.69 -14.79 16.23
CA ALA A 167 -0.54 -13.42 16.71
C ALA A 167 -1.85 -12.63 16.56
N PRO A 168 -2.05 -11.56 17.35
CA PRO A 168 -3.15 -10.64 17.12
C PRO A 168 -3.08 -10.02 15.72
N ALA A 169 -4.27 -9.82 15.14
CA ALA A 169 -4.41 -9.10 13.89
C ALA A 169 -3.80 -7.70 14.04
N ASP A 170 -3.29 -7.17 12.93
CA ASP A 170 -2.81 -5.80 12.90
C ASP A 170 -3.93 -4.85 13.34
N GLY A 171 -3.61 -4.03 14.32
CA GLY A 171 -4.46 -3.13 15.04
C GLY A 171 -4.75 -1.81 14.35
N GLY A 172 -4.35 -1.69 13.08
CA GLY A 172 -5.09 -0.86 12.17
C GLY A 172 -6.44 -1.51 11.96
N SER A 173 -7.50 -0.99 12.55
CA SER A 173 -8.85 -1.30 12.07
C SER A 173 -9.13 -0.58 10.75
N GLY A 174 -8.29 -0.82 9.76
CA GLY A 174 -8.79 -1.46 8.56
C GLY A 174 -7.90 -2.67 8.42
N THR A 175 -8.46 -3.84 8.11
CA THR A 175 -7.76 -4.76 7.20
C THR A 175 -6.92 -3.89 6.27
N PRO A 176 -5.58 -4.03 6.13
CA PRO A 176 -4.87 -3.24 5.12
C PRO A 176 -5.51 -3.68 3.82
N SER A 177 -6.52 -2.94 3.32
CA SER A 177 -7.72 -3.55 2.73
C SER A 177 -7.27 -4.69 1.87
N ARG A 178 -7.36 -5.95 2.37
CA ARG A 178 -6.46 -7.06 1.97
C ARG A 178 -6.05 -6.82 0.54
N PHE A 179 -4.80 -6.38 0.29
CA PHE A 179 -4.45 -5.75 -0.99
C PHE A 179 -5.16 -6.49 -2.11
N VAL A 180 -5.95 -5.76 -2.90
CA VAL A 180 -7.01 -6.35 -3.73
C VAL A 180 -6.50 -7.31 -4.80
N VAL A 181 -5.18 -7.39 -4.95
CA VAL A 181 -4.43 -8.39 -5.71
C VAL A 181 -3.78 -9.36 -4.73
N SER A 182 -4.17 -10.62 -4.75
CA SER A 182 -3.49 -11.67 -3.98
C SER A 182 -2.11 -12.00 -4.55
N GLU A 183 -1.24 -12.63 -3.75
CA GLU A 183 0.07 -13.09 -4.23
C GLU A 183 -0.03 -14.05 -5.43
N ALA A 184 -1.02 -14.94 -5.43
CA ALA A 184 -1.27 -15.84 -6.55
C ALA A 184 -1.62 -15.08 -7.84
N GLN A 185 -2.44 -14.03 -7.74
CA GLN A 185 -2.77 -13.17 -8.87
C GLN A 185 -1.56 -12.33 -9.31
N PHE A 186 -0.76 -11.82 -8.38
CA PHE A 186 0.49 -11.12 -8.69
C PHE A 186 1.47 -12.05 -9.43
N ASN A 187 1.63 -13.30 -8.99
CA ASN A 187 2.43 -14.31 -9.68
C ASN A 187 1.88 -14.65 -11.07
N GLN A 188 0.56 -14.68 -11.25
CA GLN A 188 -0.08 -14.86 -12.56
C GLN A 188 0.14 -13.67 -13.49
N MET A 189 0.15 -12.45 -12.95
CA MET A 189 0.43 -11.22 -13.71
C MET A 189 1.89 -11.14 -14.16
N PHE A 190 2.82 -11.64 -13.33
CA PHE A 190 4.26 -11.52 -13.52
C PHE A 190 5.00 -12.86 -13.36
N PRO A 191 4.79 -13.82 -14.29
CA PRO A 191 5.35 -15.17 -14.17
C PRO A 191 6.87 -15.22 -14.37
N ASN A 192 7.45 -14.27 -15.09
CA ASN A 192 8.88 -14.23 -15.44
C ASN A 192 9.64 -13.12 -14.71
N ARG A 193 9.07 -12.52 -13.66
CA ARG A 193 9.69 -11.38 -12.98
C ARG A 193 11.04 -11.73 -12.40
N ASN A 194 11.91 -10.71 -12.31
CA ASN A 194 13.10 -10.76 -11.50
C ASN A 194 12.73 -10.99 -10.02
N SER A 195 13.50 -11.83 -9.32
CA SER A 195 13.27 -12.15 -7.90
C SER A 195 13.38 -10.93 -6.98
N PHE A 196 14.02 -9.84 -7.44
CA PHE A 196 14.00 -8.54 -6.78
C PHE A 196 12.58 -8.07 -6.48
N TYR A 197 11.65 -8.21 -7.44
CA TYR A 197 10.28 -7.73 -7.28
C TYR A 197 9.42 -8.74 -6.50
N THR A 198 9.47 -8.63 -5.18
CA THR A 198 8.66 -9.47 -4.28
C THR A 198 7.26 -8.89 -4.09
N TYR A 199 6.28 -9.79 -3.92
CA TYR A 199 4.92 -9.39 -3.53
C TYR A 199 4.90 -8.75 -2.13
N SER A 200 5.71 -9.28 -1.20
CA SER A 200 5.88 -8.71 0.13
C SER A 200 6.42 -7.27 0.08
N GLY A 201 7.39 -6.98 -0.80
CA GLY A 201 7.90 -5.62 -1.00
C GLY A 201 6.81 -4.66 -1.48
N LEU A 202 5.93 -5.09 -2.38
CA LEU A 202 4.79 -4.29 -2.83
C LEU A 202 3.83 -4.02 -1.68
N VAL A 203 3.43 -5.06 -0.94
CA VAL A 203 2.49 -4.93 0.18
C VAL A 203 3.04 -4.01 1.27
N GLN A 204 4.33 -4.09 1.59
CA GLN A 204 4.99 -3.20 2.54
C GLN A 204 4.98 -1.73 2.07
N ALA A 205 5.11 -1.49 0.76
CA ALA A 205 5.11 -0.15 0.21
C ALA A 205 3.72 0.51 0.24
N LEU A 206 2.63 -0.25 0.28
CA LEU A 206 1.25 0.28 0.30
C LEU A 206 1.01 1.23 1.48
N GLY A 207 1.67 1.01 2.62
CA GLY A 207 1.56 1.87 3.79
C GLY A 207 2.01 3.32 3.55
N ALA A 208 2.84 3.58 2.53
CA ALA A 208 3.24 4.93 2.16
C ALA A 208 2.10 5.73 1.48
N TYR A 209 1.10 5.03 0.91
CA TYR A 209 -0.01 5.63 0.17
C TYR A 209 -1.33 4.92 0.50
N PRO A 210 -1.93 5.16 1.68
CA PRO A 210 -3.07 4.39 2.17
C PRO A 210 -4.37 4.52 1.34
N GLY A 211 -4.44 5.52 0.44
CA GLY A 211 -5.55 5.69 -0.51
C GLY A 211 -5.42 4.81 -1.76
N PHE A 212 -4.21 4.37 -2.12
CA PHE A 212 -3.94 3.57 -3.31
C PHE A 212 -4.63 2.21 -3.23
N ALA A 213 -5.41 1.86 -4.25
CA ALA A 213 -6.19 0.63 -4.33
C ALA A 213 -7.08 0.38 -3.11
N ASN A 214 -7.42 1.47 -2.39
CA ASN A 214 -8.28 1.44 -1.21
C ASN A 214 -9.35 2.55 -1.24
N THR A 215 -9.39 3.34 -2.30
CA THR A 215 -10.40 4.40 -2.49
C THR A 215 -11.52 3.95 -3.42
N GLY A 216 -12.77 4.23 -3.05
CA GLY A 216 -13.96 3.87 -3.83
C GLY A 216 -14.45 2.43 -3.61
N ARG A 217 -15.29 1.93 -4.52
CA ARG A 217 -15.85 0.56 -4.48
C ARG A 217 -14.76 -0.46 -4.87
N ASP A 218 -14.93 -1.72 -4.48
CA ASP A 218 -13.97 -2.80 -4.80
C ASP A 218 -13.61 -2.91 -6.29
N THR A 219 -14.57 -2.62 -7.19
CA THR A 219 -14.31 -2.55 -8.63
C THR A 219 -13.26 -1.49 -8.97
N VAL A 220 -13.38 -0.28 -8.40
CA VAL A 220 -12.45 0.84 -8.60
C VAL A 220 -11.09 0.51 -7.99
N LYS A 221 -11.07 -0.05 -6.78
CA LYS A 221 -9.83 -0.51 -6.11
C LYS A 221 -9.04 -1.50 -6.98
N LYS A 222 -9.73 -2.51 -7.53
CA LYS A 222 -9.13 -3.51 -8.42
C LYS A 222 -8.72 -2.94 -9.78
N GLN A 223 -9.52 -2.03 -10.35
CA GLN A 223 -9.15 -1.32 -11.58
C GLN A 223 -7.89 -0.49 -11.37
N GLU A 224 -7.80 0.26 -10.27
CA GLU A 224 -6.60 1.03 -9.95
C GLU A 224 -5.38 0.14 -9.77
N ALA A 225 -5.49 -0.94 -9.00
CA ALA A 225 -4.39 -1.88 -8.81
C ALA A 225 -3.94 -2.52 -10.14
N ALA A 226 -4.89 -2.93 -10.99
CA ALA A 226 -4.58 -3.45 -12.32
C ALA A 226 -3.94 -2.39 -13.23
N ALA A 227 -4.38 -1.13 -13.15
CA ALA A 227 -3.84 -0.03 -13.95
C ALA A 227 -2.40 0.31 -13.57
N PHE A 228 -2.10 0.36 -12.27
CA PHE A 228 -0.74 0.53 -11.77
C PHE A 228 0.15 -0.61 -12.23
N LEU A 229 -0.25 -1.85 -11.94
CA LEU A 229 0.55 -3.03 -12.30
C LEU A 229 0.73 -3.19 -13.82
N ALA A 230 -0.26 -2.81 -14.63
CA ALA A 230 -0.16 -2.86 -16.08
C ALA A 230 0.87 -1.87 -16.64
N ASN A 231 0.88 -0.63 -16.12
CA ASN A 231 1.92 0.33 -16.48
C ASN A 231 3.30 -0.13 -15.99
N VAL A 232 3.40 -0.65 -14.77
CA VAL A 232 4.63 -1.26 -14.25
C VAL A 232 5.13 -2.38 -15.16
N SER A 233 4.22 -3.26 -15.61
CA SER A 233 4.52 -4.33 -16.56
C SER A 233 5.11 -3.79 -17.85
N HIS A 234 4.55 -2.70 -18.38
CA HIS A 234 5.06 -2.07 -19.60
C HIS A 234 6.45 -1.47 -19.40
N GLU A 235 6.67 -0.70 -18.32
CA GLU A 235 7.97 -0.03 -18.06
C GLU A 235 9.13 -1.01 -17.85
N THR A 236 8.85 -2.20 -17.35
CA THR A 236 9.88 -3.14 -16.85
C THR A 236 9.95 -4.46 -17.64
N GLY A 237 9.17 -4.58 -18.72
CA GLY A 237 9.07 -5.84 -19.47
C GLY A 237 8.47 -6.98 -18.63
N GLY A 238 7.43 -6.69 -17.84
CA GLY A 238 6.80 -7.65 -16.94
C GLY A 238 7.61 -7.91 -15.68
N LEU A 239 8.24 -6.86 -15.11
CA LEU A 239 9.14 -6.91 -13.96
C LEU A 239 10.40 -7.75 -14.19
N VAL A 240 10.80 -7.97 -15.44
CA VAL A 240 12.05 -8.66 -15.78
C VAL A 240 13.25 -7.74 -15.49
N TYR A 241 13.11 -6.44 -15.73
CA TYR A 241 14.19 -5.48 -15.59
C TYR A 241 14.03 -4.61 -14.33
N VAL A 242 15.11 -4.51 -13.56
CA VAL A 242 15.20 -3.63 -12.38
C VAL A 242 15.73 -2.24 -12.77
N VAL A 243 16.56 -2.19 -13.82
CA VAL A 243 17.25 -1.00 -14.29
C VAL A 243 17.02 -0.83 -15.79
N GLU A 244 17.16 0.40 -16.27
CA GLU A 244 17.15 0.72 -17.70
C GLU A 244 18.24 -0.07 -18.44
N GLN A 245 17.89 -0.67 -19.57
CA GLN A 245 18.80 -1.55 -20.32
C GLN A 245 19.79 -0.81 -21.21
N ASN A 246 19.41 0.37 -21.74
CA ASN A 246 20.28 1.14 -22.61
C ASN A 246 21.25 2.00 -21.80
N THR A 247 22.37 1.42 -21.38
CA THR A 247 23.38 2.09 -20.54
C THR A 247 23.99 3.33 -21.19
N ALA A 248 23.94 3.45 -22.52
CA ALA A 248 24.39 4.66 -23.22
C ALA A 248 23.57 5.91 -22.86
N ASN A 249 22.32 5.74 -22.41
CA ASN A 249 21.46 6.85 -22.01
C ASN A 249 21.76 7.35 -20.59
N TYR A 250 22.45 6.57 -19.74
CA TYR A 250 22.58 6.88 -18.31
C TYR A 250 23.09 8.30 -18.01
N PRO A 251 24.08 8.85 -18.74
CA PRO A 251 24.56 10.22 -18.50
C PRO A 251 23.56 11.34 -18.85
N THR A 252 22.44 11.00 -19.51
CA THR A 252 21.40 11.96 -19.95
C THR A 252 20.54 12.44 -18.79
N TYR A 253 20.35 11.61 -17.76
CA TYR A 253 19.39 11.84 -16.69
C TYR A 253 19.89 12.76 -15.56
N CYS A 254 20.90 13.56 -15.85
CA CYS A 254 21.42 14.56 -14.94
C CYS A 254 21.07 15.96 -15.46
N ASP A 255 20.08 16.58 -14.83
CA ASP A 255 19.74 17.98 -15.09
C ASP A 255 20.61 18.90 -14.22
N TRP A 256 21.65 19.47 -14.85
CA TRP A 256 22.57 20.42 -14.22
C TRP A 256 21.97 21.80 -13.96
N SER A 257 20.75 22.09 -14.46
CA SER A 257 20.05 23.33 -14.12
C SER A 257 19.49 23.31 -12.69
N GLN A 258 19.38 22.11 -12.09
CA GLN A 258 18.95 21.96 -10.71
C GLN A 258 20.04 22.45 -9.74
N PRO A 259 19.70 23.25 -8.72
CA PRO A 259 20.69 23.84 -7.80
C PRO A 259 21.44 22.80 -6.96
N TYR A 260 20.87 21.61 -6.78
CA TYR A 260 21.49 20.49 -6.08
C TYR A 260 22.32 19.58 -7.00
N GLY A 261 22.31 19.81 -8.32
CA GLY A 261 23.09 19.05 -9.29
C GLY A 261 22.85 17.55 -9.22
N CYS A 262 23.93 16.78 -9.38
CA CYS A 262 23.92 15.32 -9.49
C CYS A 262 24.98 14.71 -8.56
N PRO A 263 24.78 14.77 -7.24
CA PRO A 263 25.81 14.41 -6.25
C PRO A 263 26.20 12.92 -6.30
N ALA A 264 25.32 12.03 -6.76
CA ALA A 264 25.64 10.62 -6.96
C ALA A 264 26.44 10.34 -8.26
N GLY A 265 26.64 11.36 -9.10
CA GLY A 265 27.34 11.29 -10.38
C GLY A 265 26.42 11.51 -11.58
N GLN A 266 26.98 11.99 -12.70
CA GLN A 266 26.24 12.33 -13.92
C GLN A 266 25.42 11.15 -14.47
N ALA A 267 25.95 9.93 -14.38
CA ALA A 267 25.32 8.72 -14.90
C ALA A 267 24.56 7.92 -13.84
N ALA A 268 24.18 8.53 -12.70
CA ALA A 268 23.61 7.81 -11.57
C ALA A 268 22.08 7.82 -11.50
N TYR A 269 21.38 8.60 -12.34
CA TYR A 269 19.93 8.83 -12.24
C TYR A 269 19.13 8.19 -13.39
N TYR A 270 19.65 7.11 -13.97
CA TYR A 270 18.96 6.28 -14.95
C TYR A 270 17.72 5.61 -14.36
N GLY A 271 16.88 5.04 -15.24
CA GLY A 271 15.63 4.41 -14.84
C GLY A 271 15.82 3.22 -13.91
N ARG A 272 15.14 3.22 -12.76
CA ARG A 272 15.11 2.09 -11.81
C ARG A 272 13.70 1.78 -11.29
N GLY A 273 13.50 0.53 -10.91
CA GLY A 273 12.31 0.10 -10.20
C GLY A 273 11.06 0.04 -11.08
N PRO A 274 9.87 -0.10 -10.47
CA PRO A 274 8.65 -0.55 -11.15
C PRO A 274 8.10 0.46 -12.16
N LEU A 275 8.39 1.75 -12.04
CA LEU A 275 8.05 2.78 -13.03
C LEU A 275 9.28 3.48 -13.60
N GLN A 276 10.44 2.81 -13.57
CA GLN A 276 11.69 3.31 -14.17
C GLN A 276 12.01 4.77 -13.75
N LEU A 277 12.00 5.05 -12.45
CA LEU A 277 12.30 6.37 -11.88
C LEU A 277 13.61 6.91 -12.48
N SER A 278 13.54 8.03 -13.16
CA SER A 278 14.64 8.63 -13.93
C SER A 278 14.73 10.12 -13.63
N TRP A 279 15.91 10.71 -13.83
CA TRP A 279 16.25 12.13 -13.56
C TRP A 279 16.51 12.49 -12.10
N ASN A 280 17.62 13.20 -11.86
CA ASN A 280 18.02 13.68 -10.53
C ASN A 280 16.90 14.42 -9.78
N PHE A 281 16.10 15.25 -10.46
CA PHE A 281 14.99 15.96 -9.83
C PHE A 281 13.86 15.05 -9.36
N ASN A 282 13.58 13.95 -10.06
CA ASN A 282 12.58 12.98 -9.62
C ASN A 282 13.11 12.14 -8.45
N TYR A 283 14.39 11.75 -8.46
CA TYR A 283 15.01 11.09 -7.30
C TYR A 283 14.98 11.99 -6.06
N LYS A 284 15.24 13.30 -6.22
CA LYS A 284 15.10 14.27 -5.13
C LYS A 284 13.66 14.36 -4.62
N ALA A 285 12.69 14.57 -5.51
CA ALA A 285 11.29 14.75 -5.14
C ALA A 285 10.68 13.48 -4.49
N ALA A 286 10.99 12.30 -5.04
CA ALA A 286 10.59 11.02 -4.47
C ALA A 286 11.24 10.80 -3.09
N GLY A 287 12.54 11.09 -2.98
CA GLY A 287 13.27 10.96 -1.72
C GLY A 287 12.71 11.84 -0.61
N ASP A 288 12.43 13.11 -0.91
CA ASP A 288 11.82 14.06 0.03
C ASP A 288 10.45 13.57 0.51
N ALA A 289 9.60 13.11 -0.41
CA ALA A 289 8.25 12.64 -0.08
C ALA A 289 8.25 11.36 0.76
N LEU A 290 9.25 10.48 0.56
CA LEU A 290 9.34 9.19 1.23
C LEU A 290 10.22 9.21 2.49
N GLY A 291 10.93 10.32 2.75
CA GLY A 291 11.90 10.42 3.84
C GLY A 291 13.15 9.55 3.61
N ILE A 292 13.56 9.38 2.35
CA ILE A 292 14.70 8.53 1.93
C ILE A 292 15.64 9.36 1.07
N ASP A 293 16.95 9.38 1.37
CA ASP A 293 17.91 10.15 0.55
C ASP A 293 18.24 9.44 -0.78
N LEU A 294 17.33 9.57 -1.73
CA LEU A 294 17.47 9.01 -3.08
C LEU A 294 18.31 9.88 -4.01
N LEU A 295 18.53 11.16 -3.69
CA LEU A 295 19.39 12.02 -4.52
C LEU A 295 20.86 11.62 -4.34
N ASN A 296 21.33 11.41 -3.11
CA ASN A 296 22.72 11.02 -2.87
C ASN A 296 22.93 9.50 -2.96
N ASN A 297 21.88 8.71 -2.79
CA ASN A 297 21.94 7.26 -2.88
C ASN A 297 20.81 6.67 -3.75
N PRO A 298 20.85 6.93 -5.08
CA PRO A 298 19.82 6.49 -6.03
C PRO A 298 19.77 4.97 -6.22
N TRP A 299 20.87 4.25 -5.91
CA TRP A 299 20.94 2.81 -6.01
C TRP A 299 20.04 2.07 -5.01
N GLN A 300 19.49 2.75 -4.00
CA GLN A 300 18.47 2.15 -3.12
C GLN A 300 17.26 1.64 -3.92
N VAL A 301 16.91 2.30 -5.02
CA VAL A 301 15.77 1.91 -5.87
C VAL A 301 16.01 0.60 -6.64
N GLU A 302 17.26 0.17 -6.80
CA GLU A 302 17.62 -1.13 -7.41
C GLU A 302 18.10 -2.19 -6.39
N ASN A 303 18.32 -1.80 -5.13
CA ASN A 303 18.86 -2.69 -4.08
C ASN A 303 17.83 -3.02 -2.98
N ASP A 304 16.84 -2.16 -2.77
CA ASP A 304 15.76 -2.37 -1.80
C ASP A 304 14.41 -2.42 -2.51
N PRO A 305 13.73 -3.59 -2.53
CA PRO A 305 12.46 -3.73 -3.25
C PRO A 305 11.32 -2.93 -2.64
N ALA A 306 11.30 -2.69 -1.33
CA ALA A 306 10.29 -1.86 -0.71
C ALA A 306 10.49 -0.39 -1.11
N VAL A 307 11.74 0.08 -1.19
CA VAL A 307 12.06 1.42 -1.71
C VAL A 307 11.64 1.54 -3.17
N ALA A 308 11.94 0.53 -4.01
CA ALA A 308 11.52 0.51 -5.40
C ALA A 308 9.99 0.62 -5.56
N TRP A 309 9.23 -0.17 -4.80
CA TRP A 309 7.77 -0.08 -4.84
C TRP A 309 7.24 1.26 -4.33
N LYS A 310 7.86 1.84 -3.29
CA LYS A 310 7.49 3.17 -2.79
C LYS A 310 7.71 4.26 -3.84
N THR A 311 8.77 4.20 -4.67
CA THR A 311 8.96 5.19 -5.74
C THR A 311 7.91 5.06 -6.85
N GLY A 312 7.51 3.83 -7.20
CA GLY A 312 6.41 3.60 -8.13
C GLY A 312 5.08 4.16 -7.60
N LEU A 313 4.76 3.90 -6.33
CA LEU A 313 3.55 4.42 -5.69
C LEU A 313 3.62 5.95 -5.52
N TRP A 314 4.79 6.52 -5.23
CA TRP A 314 4.99 7.95 -5.19
C TRP A 314 4.60 8.60 -6.52
N TYR A 315 5.11 8.08 -7.64
CA TYR A 315 4.77 8.61 -8.94
C TYR A 315 3.25 8.51 -9.18
N TRP A 316 2.68 7.33 -8.99
CA TRP A 316 1.27 7.03 -9.23
C TRP A 316 0.30 7.95 -8.47
N ASN A 317 0.62 8.26 -7.21
CA ASN A 317 -0.28 8.98 -6.32
C ASN A 317 -0.02 10.48 -6.26
N THR A 318 1.11 10.98 -6.79
CA THR A 318 1.49 12.38 -6.60
C THR A 318 1.90 13.11 -7.87
N GLN A 319 2.23 12.40 -8.96
CA GLN A 319 2.78 13.00 -10.16
C GLN A 319 1.76 12.97 -11.31
N SER A 320 1.60 14.11 -12.00
CA SER A 320 0.81 14.19 -13.23
C SER A 320 1.64 13.98 -14.49
N GLY A 321 2.97 14.01 -14.39
CA GLY A 321 3.88 13.94 -15.54
C GLY A 321 3.45 14.87 -16.68
N PRO A 322 3.40 14.41 -17.94
CA PRO A 322 2.90 15.20 -19.07
C PRO A 322 1.36 15.25 -19.17
N GLY A 323 0.63 14.62 -18.24
CA GLY A 323 -0.83 14.69 -18.13
C GLY A 323 -1.31 15.84 -17.25
N THR A 324 -2.61 15.82 -16.92
CA THR A 324 -3.28 16.88 -16.14
C THR A 324 -3.78 16.41 -14.78
N MET A 325 -3.55 15.13 -14.43
CA MET A 325 -3.99 14.53 -13.17
C MET A 325 -3.06 13.39 -12.78
N THR A 326 -3.08 12.99 -11.51
CA THR A 326 -2.36 11.80 -11.06
C THR A 326 -3.01 10.55 -11.65
N PRO A 327 -2.24 9.48 -11.91
CA PRO A 327 -2.82 8.18 -12.23
C PRO A 327 -3.82 7.66 -11.18
N HIS A 328 -3.57 7.92 -9.90
CA HIS A 328 -4.52 7.64 -8.81
C HIS A 328 -5.88 8.30 -9.07
N ASP A 329 -5.89 9.62 -9.26
CA ASP A 329 -7.11 10.40 -9.51
C ASP A 329 -7.79 9.97 -10.81
N ALA A 330 -7.02 9.63 -11.85
CA ALA A 330 -7.57 9.14 -13.11
C ALA A 330 -8.42 7.88 -12.92
N MET A 331 -7.99 6.97 -12.05
CA MET A 331 -8.71 5.72 -11.78
C MET A 331 -9.84 5.92 -10.78
N VAL A 332 -9.58 6.63 -9.67
CA VAL A 332 -10.58 6.86 -8.62
C VAL A 332 -11.76 7.70 -9.13
N ASN A 333 -11.49 8.74 -9.93
CA ASN A 333 -12.51 9.60 -10.51
C ASN A 333 -13.06 9.07 -11.84
N GLN A 334 -12.64 7.86 -12.26
CA GLN A 334 -13.11 7.19 -13.47
C GLN A 334 -12.88 8.02 -14.75
N ALA A 335 -11.82 8.83 -14.80
CA ALA A 335 -11.41 9.56 -16.00
C ALA A 335 -10.92 8.60 -17.10
N GLY A 336 -10.34 7.46 -16.70
CA GLY A 336 -10.01 6.32 -17.57
C GLY A 336 -8.52 5.98 -17.61
N PHE A 337 -8.23 4.73 -17.98
CA PHE A 337 -6.85 4.20 -18.03
C PHE A 337 -5.94 5.00 -18.96
N GLY A 338 -6.46 5.59 -20.05
CA GLY A 338 -5.69 6.42 -20.96
C GLY A 338 -5.07 7.66 -20.31
N GLN A 339 -5.68 8.21 -19.25
CA GLN A 339 -5.08 9.31 -18.48
C GLN A 339 -3.86 8.85 -17.69
N THR A 340 -3.82 7.59 -17.23
CA THR A 340 -2.64 7.03 -16.56
C THR A 340 -1.47 6.91 -17.53
N ILE A 341 -1.73 6.46 -18.78
CA ILE A 341 -0.73 6.41 -19.85
C ILE A 341 -0.22 7.82 -20.14
N ARG A 342 -1.13 8.80 -20.25
CA ARG A 342 -0.79 10.19 -20.48
C ARG A 342 0.12 10.75 -19.40
N SER A 343 -0.16 10.46 -18.12
CA SER A 343 0.65 10.94 -17.01
C SER A 343 1.99 10.22 -16.85
N ILE A 344 2.18 9.05 -17.44
CA ILE A 344 3.44 8.29 -17.34
C ILE A 344 4.36 8.58 -18.53
N ASN A 345 3.84 8.50 -19.76
CA ASN A 345 4.66 8.72 -20.96
C ASN A 345 3.89 9.40 -22.12
N GLY A 346 2.89 10.21 -21.78
CA GLY A 346 1.99 10.80 -22.78
C GLY A 346 2.65 11.73 -23.78
N SER A 347 3.78 12.34 -23.45
CA SER A 347 4.55 13.17 -24.37
C SER A 347 5.11 12.37 -25.56
N LEU A 348 5.34 11.06 -25.38
CA LEU A 348 5.93 10.18 -26.39
C LEU A 348 4.92 9.20 -27.00
N GLU A 349 3.86 8.85 -26.28
CA GLU A 349 2.94 7.77 -26.69
C GLU A 349 1.57 8.25 -27.17
N CYS A 350 0.94 9.17 -26.43
CA CYS A 350 -0.44 9.60 -26.69
C CYS A 350 -0.56 10.48 -27.95
N ASP A 351 -1.80 10.79 -28.32
CA ASP A 351 -2.18 11.66 -29.45
C ASP A 351 -1.65 11.12 -30.79
N GLY A 352 -1.62 9.79 -30.93
CA GLY A 352 -1.19 9.08 -32.13
C GLY A 352 0.32 8.96 -32.33
N LYS A 353 1.14 9.38 -31.35
CA LYS A 353 2.61 9.35 -31.47
C LYS A 353 3.19 7.94 -31.43
N ASN A 354 2.67 7.07 -30.56
CA ASN A 354 3.06 5.67 -30.52
C ASN A 354 1.87 4.74 -30.18
N PRO A 355 0.96 4.51 -31.15
CA PRO A 355 -0.23 3.68 -30.93
C PRO A 355 0.08 2.25 -30.48
N ALA A 356 1.24 1.71 -30.89
CA ALA A 356 1.65 0.36 -30.51
C ALA A 356 1.99 0.24 -29.02
N GLN A 357 2.66 1.23 -28.44
CA GLN A 357 2.96 1.24 -27.00
C GLN A 357 1.71 1.47 -26.16
N VAL A 358 0.82 2.38 -26.60
CA VAL A 358 -0.49 2.57 -25.95
C VAL A 358 -1.27 1.25 -25.97
N GLN A 359 -1.32 0.56 -27.12
CA GLN A 359 -1.99 -0.74 -27.23
C GLN A 359 -1.38 -1.77 -26.27
N SER A 360 -0.05 -1.86 -26.19
CA SER A 360 0.64 -2.77 -25.27
C SER A 360 0.24 -2.56 -23.81
N ARG A 361 0.13 -1.30 -23.36
CA ARG A 361 -0.35 -0.96 -22.00
C ARG A 361 -1.81 -1.37 -21.80
N VAL A 362 -2.66 -1.09 -22.78
CA VAL A 362 -4.09 -1.44 -22.72
C VAL A 362 -4.27 -2.96 -22.67
N ASP A 363 -3.51 -3.73 -23.45
CA ASP A 363 -3.57 -5.19 -23.45
C ASP A 363 -3.17 -5.77 -22.09
N ALA A 364 -2.13 -5.20 -21.44
CA ALA A 364 -1.74 -5.59 -20.09
C ALA A 364 -2.85 -5.26 -19.06
N TYR A 365 -3.43 -4.06 -19.14
CA TYR A 365 -4.51 -3.64 -18.25
C TYR A 365 -5.76 -4.51 -18.38
N GLN A 366 -6.17 -4.84 -19.61
CA GLN A 366 -7.29 -5.73 -19.86
C GLN A 366 -7.05 -7.13 -19.31
N ARG A 367 -5.85 -7.69 -19.50
CA ARG A 367 -5.47 -8.97 -18.91
C ARG A 367 -5.52 -8.94 -17.38
N PHE A 368 -5.02 -7.87 -16.76
CA PHE A 368 -4.94 -7.77 -15.30
C PHE A 368 -6.31 -7.55 -14.68
N THR A 369 -7.18 -6.74 -15.30
CA THR A 369 -8.58 -6.60 -14.86
C THR A 369 -9.35 -7.91 -15.00
N GLN A 370 -9.07 -8.71 -16.04
CA GLN A 370 -9.61 -10.07 -16.17
C GLN A 370 -9.15 -10.99 -15.03
N ILE A 371 -7.86 -10.99 -14.66
CA ILE A 371 -7.33 -11.76 -13.51
C ILE A 371 -8.01 -11.37 -12.19
N LEU A 372 -8.35 -10.09 -12.02
CA LEU A 372 -9.01 -9.58 -10.83
C LEU A 372 -10.55 -9.71 -10.84
N GLY A 373 -11.11 -10.16 -11.97
CA GLY A 373 -12.55 -10.36 -12.14
C GLY A 373 -13.34 -9.06 -12.18
N VAL A 374 -12.81 -8.00 -12.81
CA VAL A 374 -13.48 -6.69 -12.96
C VAL A 374 -13.42 -6.20 -14.40
N PRO A 375 -14.39 -5.37 -14.84
CA PRO A 375 -14.32 -4.74 -16.16
C PRO A 375 -13.22 -3.66 -16.20
N PRO A 376 -12.63 -3.37 -17.37
CA PRO A 376 -11.59 -2.34 -17.50
C PRO A 376 -12.11 -0.90 -17.39
N GLY A 377 -13.42 -0.67 -17.51
CA GLY A 377 -14.00 0.67 -17.56
C GLY A 377 -13.91 1.30 -18.96
N SER A 378 -14.04 2.62 -19.04
CA SER A 378 -14.04 3.40 -20.28
C SER A 378 -12.74 4.20 -20.47
N ASN A 379 -12.60 4.85 -21.63
CA ASN A 379 -11.48 5.76 -21.96
C ASN A 379 -10.10 5.11 -21.75
N LEU A 380 -9.91 3.93 -22.34
CA LEU A 380 -8.69 3.15 -22.15
C LEU A 380 -7.47 3.71 -22.88
N TYR A 381 -7.70 4.52 -23.90
CA TYR A 381 -6.67 5.02 -24.81
C TYR A 381 -6.41 6.50 -24.58
N CYS A 382 -5.21 6.91 -25.00
CA CYS A 382 -4.79 8.26 -25.30
C CYS A 382 -4.07 8.20 -26.66
#